data_AF-A0A3C0DXK1-F1
#
_entry.id   AF-A0A3C0DXK1-F1
#
_cell.length_a   1.000
_cell.length_b   1.000
_cell.length_c   1.000
_cell.angle_alpha   90.00
_cell.angle_beta   90.00
_cell.angle_gamma   90.00
#
_symmetry.space_group_name_H-M   'P 1'
#
loop_
_entity.id
_entity.type
_entity.pdbx_description
1 polymer ?
#
loop_
_entity_poly.entity_id
_entity_poly.type
_entity_poly.pdbx_seq_one_letter_code
_entity_poly.pdbx_strand_id
1 'polypeptide(L)' 'AALDAGEIAGAGLDVFVGEPAPRADLLAHPKVALTPHIGAATGEAQDRIGLELASQIDALA' A
#
# COMPACT_ATOMS: atom_id res chain seq x y z
N ALA A 1 -8.61 18.58 1.68
CA ALA A 1 -9.39 19.30 0.66
C ALA A 1 -10.73 18.60 0.38
N ALA A 2 -10.82 17.59 -0.50
CA ALA A 2 -12.11 16.92 -0.80
C ALA A 2 -12.75 16.20 0.42
N LEU A 3 -11.92 15.60 1.29
CA LEU A 3 -12.36 14.97 2.55
C LEU A 3 -12.95 15.99 3.54
N ASP A 4 -12.37 17.19 3.59
CA ASP A 4 -12.80 18.26 4.50
C ASP A 4 -14.03 18.98 3.95
N ALA A 5 -14.08 19.20 2.63
CA ALA A 5 -15.20 19.78 1.91
C ALA A 5 -16.44 18.86 1.91
N GLY A 6 -16.29 17.59 2.28
CA GLY A 6 -17.39 16.63 2.34
C GLY A 6 -17.77 16.03 0.99
N GLU A 7 -17.00 16.32 -0.07
CA GLU A 7 -17.16 15.68 -1.38
C GLU A 7 -16.88 14.17 -1.30
N ILE A 8 -15.97 13.78 -0.42
CA ILE A 8 -15.63 12.38 -0.11
C ILE A 8 -15.91 12.13 1.37
N ALA A 9 -16.71 11.09 1.66
CA ALA A 9 -17.07 10.72 3.02
C ALA A 9 -15.90 10.16 3.84
N GLY A 10 -14.96 9.48 3.18
CA GLY A 10 -13.74 8.92 3.77
C GLY A 10 -12.86 8.24 2.71
N ALA A 11 -11.64 7.86 3.09
CA ALA A 11 -10.71 7.18 2.20
C ALA A 11 -9.98 6.02 2.90
N GLY A 12 -9.68 4.96 2.15
CA GLY A 12 -8.79 3.88 2.57
C GLY A 12 -7.53 3.91 1.72
N LEU A 13 -6.35 3.99 2.34
CA LEU A 13 -5.08 4.09 1.64
C LEU A 13 -4.08 3.06 2.17
N ASP A 14 -3.54 2.25 1.27
CA ASP A 14 -2.39 1.38 1.55
C ASP A 14 -1.06 2.00 1.10
N VAL A 15 -1.11 2.95 0.16
CA VAL A 15 0.08 3.59 -0.41
C VAL A 15 -0.02 5.12 -0.36
N PHE A 16 1.15 5.76 -0.29
CA PHE A 16 1.30 7.20 -0.11
C PHE A 16 2.42 7.77 -0.97
N VAL A 17 2.27 9.05 -1.33
CA VAL A 17 3.39 9.82 -1.88
C VAL A 17 4.36 10.16 -0.75
N GLY A 18 5.65 9.87 -0.97
CA GLY A 18 6.71 10.18 -0.01
C GLY A 18 7.01 9.07 1.02
N GLU A 19 6.61 7.83 0.74
CA GLU A 19 6.97 6.69 1.60
C GLU A 19 8.49 6.55 1.81
N PRO A 20 8.94 6.13 3.01
CA PRO A 20 8.13 5.70 4.15
C PRO A 20 7.64 6.84 5.06
N ALA A 21 7.88 8.10 4.70
CA ALA A 21 7.55 9.28 5.50
C ALA A 21 6.48 10.17 4.81
N PRO A 22 5.25 9.68 4.66
CA PRO A 22 4.18 10.44 4.03
C PRO A 22 3.76 11.64 4.87
N ARG A 23 2.91 12.49 4.29
CA ARG A 23 2.46 13.71 4.95
C ARG A 23 1.72 13.42 6.27
N ALA A 24 2.13 14.09 7.33
CA ALA A 24 1.59 13.88 8.68
C ALA A 24 0.10 14.24 8.80
N ASP A 25 -0.40 15.21 8.02
CA ASP A 25 -1.81 15.60 8.04
C ASP A 25 -2.72 14.49 7.52
N LEU A 26 -2.25 13.70 6.55
CA LEU A 26 -2.96 12.54 6.04
C LEU A 26 -2.95 11.39 7.05
N LEU A 27 -1.80 11.16 7.70
CA LEU A 27 -1.66 10.12 8.73
C LEU A 27 -2.57 10.33 9.95
N ALA A 28 -2.87 11.58 10.28
CA ALA A 28 -3.71 11.96 11.41
C ALA A 28 -5.18 12.22 11.04
N HIS A 29 -5.56 12.11 9.76
CA HIS A 29 -6.88 12.55 9.30
C HIS A 29 -7.99 11.57 9.78
N PRO A 30 -9.01 12.03 10.52
CA PRO A 30 -9.98 11.13 11.19
C PRO A 30 -10.89 10.36 10.23
N LYS A 31 -11.03 10.82 8.98
CA LYS A 31 -11.80 10.16 7.92
C LYS A 31 -10.98 9.23 7.02
N VAL A 32 -9.75 8.90 7.40
CA VAL A 32 -8.87 8.05 6.58
C VAL A 32 -8.43 6.82 7.35
N ALA A 33 -8.65 5.65 6.76
CA ALA A 33 -8.14 4.37 7.26
C ALA A 33 -6.88 4.00 6.48
N LEU A 34 -5.83 3.58 7.18
CA LEU A 34 -4.48 3.50 6.64
C LEU A 34 -3.86 2.13 6.90
N THR A 35 -3.14 1.62 5.91
CA THR A 35 -2.24 0.46 6.04
C THR A 35 -0.87 0.79 5.44
N PRO A 36 0.24 0.27 5.99
CA PRO A 36 1.58 0.69 5.58
C PRO A 36 2.14 -0.16 4.42
N HIS A 37 1.58 -0.03 3.22
CA HIS A 37 2.02 -0.72 2.00
C HIS A 37 2.10 -2.25 2.16
N ILE A 38 1.06 -2.83 2.74
CA ILE A 38 0.99 -4.26 3.09
C ILE A 38 -0.01 -5.04 2.22
N GLY A 39 -0.49 -4.48 1.11
CA GLY A 39 -1.47 -5.12 0.24
C GLY A 39 -1.06 -6.52 -0.24
N ALA A 40 0.23 -6.79 -0.44
CA ALA A 40 0.78 -8.09 -0.84
C ALA A 40 1.49 -8.85 0.30
N ALA A 41 1.40 -8.37 1.54
CA ALA A 41 2.14 -8.91 2.69
C ALA A 41 1.44 -10.12 3.34
N THR A 42 0.88 -11.03 2.55
CA THR A 42 0.38 -12.34 3.04
C THR A 42 1.39 -13.44 2.73
N GLY A 43 1.42 -14.50 3.54
CA GLY A 43 2.33 -15.63 3.31
C GLY A 43 2.15 -16.25 1.92
N GLU A 44 0.90 -16.47 1.51
CA GLU A 44 0.57 -17.07 0.21
C GLU A 44 0.97 -16.17 -0.98
N ALA A 45 0.90 -14.85 -0.82
CA ALA A 45 1.32 -13.90 -1.85
C ALA A 45 2.86 -13.88 -1.97
N GLN A 46 3.56 -13.83 -0.84
CA GLN A 46 5.02 -13.86 -0.81
C GLN A 46 5.58 -15.18 -1.35
N ASP A 47 4.99 -16.33 -0.98
CA ASP A 47 5.40 -17.64 -1.48
C ASP A 47 5.27 -17.73 -3.01
N ARG A 48 4.14 -17.27 -3.56
CA ARG A 48 3.90 -17.27 -5.00
C ARG A 48 4.90 -16.40 -5.74
N ILE A 49 5.11 -15.18 -5.26
CA ILE A 49 6.06 -14.23 -5.87
C ILE A 49 7.49 -14.80 -5.80
N GLY A 50 7.86 -15.41 -4.67
CA GLY A 50 9.17 -16.05 -4.51
C GLY A 50 9.41 -17.16 -5.54
N LEU A 51 8.44 -18.06 -5.73
CA LEU A 51 8.52 -19.13 -6.73
C LEU A 51 8.57 -18.58 -8.16
N GLU A 52 7.76 -17.57 -8.47
CA GLU A 52 7.72 -16.95 -9.79
C GLU A 52 9.07 -16.29 -10.13
N LEU A 53 9.64 -15.52 -9.20
CA LEU A 53 10.96 -14.90 -9.39
C LEU A 53 12.07 -15.94 -9.56
N ALA A 54 12.05 -17.01 -8.76
CA ALA A 54 13.02 -18.10 -8.90
C ALA A 54 12.95 -18.74 -10.29
N SER A 55 11.73 -19.01 -10.80
CA SER A 55 11.52 -19.55 -12.14
C SER A 55 12.00 -18.61 -13.24
N GLN A 56 11.82 -17.30 -13.08
CA GLN A 56 12.30 -16.31 -14.06
C GLN A 56 13.83 -16.23 -14.10
N ILE A 57 14.49 -16.33 -12.95
CA ILE A 57 15.96 -16.34 -12.85
C ILE A 57 16.53 -17.60 -13.50
N ASP A 58 15.93 -18.77 -13.24
CA ASP A 58 16.36 -20.05 -13.82
C ASP A 58 16.25 -20.03 -15.36
N ALA A 59 15.19 -19.43 -15.91
CA ALA A 59 15.01 -19.30 -17.36
C ALA A 59 16.02 -18.37 -18.06
N LEU A 60 16.78 -17.56 -17.30
CA LEU A 60 17.85 -16.69 -17.82
C LEU A 60 19.24 -17.36 -17.76
N ALA A 61 19.37 -18.51 -17.09
CA ALA A 61 20.61 -19.29 -16.99
C ALA A 61 20.79 -20.22 -18.20
#